data_AF-A0A7X7L6T6-F1
#
_entry.id   AF-A0A7X7L6T6-F1
#
_cell.length_a   1.000
_cell.length_b   1.000
_cell.length_c   1.000
_cell.angle_alpha   90.00
_cell.angle_beta   90.00
_cell.angle_gamma   90.00
#
_symmetry.space_group_name_H-M   'P 1'
#
loop_
_entity.id
_entity.type
_entity.pdbx_description
1 polymer ?
#
loop_
_entity_poly.entity_id
_entity_poly.type
_entity_poly.pdbx_seq_one_letter_code
_entity_poly.pdbx_strand_id
1 'polypeptide(L)'
;MAFITKKELTGHLAPSSDNQRNSEGDFISIDNDKVLFAYSRFSGQNHHDHDPSNIATVVYDLNSYTFDSNAEIVKKASDFGVQNLMSVSLLRMLNGDIGMFYIKKLPNLKSQIMLSRSNDNGKTFYEDHVCCPVVFDGYYILNNNRVIRLSNN
;
A
#
# COMPACT_ATOMS: atom_id res chain seq x y z
N MET A 1 -0.30 28.48 14.86
CA MET A 1 0.21 28.64 13.48
C MET A 1 1.62 28.07 13.46
N ALA A 2 1.83 26.91 12.85
CA ALA A 2 3.15 26.29 12.78
C ALA A 2 3.81 26.70 11.45
N PHE A 3 4.99 27.31 11.55
CA PHE A 3 5.81 27.60 10.37
C PHE A 3 6.75 26.41 10.16
N ILE A 4 6.67 25.76 9.00
CA ILE A 4 7.67 24.77 8.61
C ILE A 4 8.92 25.56 8.22
N THR A 5 9.87 25.67 9.14
CA THR A 5 11.08 26.49 8.97
C THR A 5 12.23 25.74 8.29
N LYS A 6 12.15 24.41 8.19
CA LYS A 6 13.16 23.56 7.53
C LYS A 6 12.47 22.38 6.86
N LYS A 7 12.79 22.14 5.58
CA LYS A 7 12.44 20.91 4.86
C LYS A 7 13.67 20.00 4.86
N GLU A 8 13.49 18.74 5.20
CA GLU A 8 14.56 17.76 5.25
C GLU A 8 14.10 16.48 4.55
N LEU A 9 14.96 15.90 3.72
CA LEU A 9 14.70 14.60 3.10
C LEU A 9 15.03 13.52 4.13
N THR A 10 14.01 12.86 4.66
CA THR A 10 14.17 11.86 5.73
C THR A 10 14.27 10.43 5.23
N GLY A 11 13.90 10.16 3.98
CA GLY A 11 13.94 8.84 3.37
C GLY A 11 13.90 8.90 1.84
N HIS A 12 14.55 7.94 1.19
CA HIS A 12 14.57 7.84 -0.26
C HIS A 12 14.52 6.36 -0.69
N LEU A 13 13.50 6.00 -1.47
CA LEU A 13 13.34 4.67 -2.06
C LEU A 13 13.70 4.73 -3.54
N ALA A 14 14.99 4.54 -3.83
CA ALA A 14 15.48 4.53 -5.19
C ALA A 14 15.08 3.23 -5.93
N PRO A 15 14.93 3.29 -7.26
CA PRO A 15 14.91 2.09 -8.08
C PRO A 15 16.18 1.25 -7.94
N SER A 16 16.06 -0.06 -8.15
CA SER A 16 17.16 -1.03 -8.20
C SER A 16 16.87 -2.09 -9.26
N SER A 17 17.84 -2.97 -9.52
CA SER A 17 17.71 -4.06 -10.51
C SER A 17 16.54 -4.99 -10.22
N ASP A 18 16.17 -5.15 -8.94
CA ASP A 18 15.05 -5.93 -8.44
C ASP A 18 13.80 -5.08 -8.10
N ASN A 19 13.86 -3.77 -8.33
CA ASN A 19 12.80 -2.78 -8.07
C ASN A 19 12.89 -1.60 -9.03
N GLN A 20 12.52 -1.78 -10.29
CA GLN A 20 12.75 -0.73 -11.29
C GLN A 20 11.89 0.53 -11.10
N ARG A 21 10.82 0.43 -10.28
CA ARG A 21 9.90 1.54 -10.04
C ARG A 21 9.14 1.33 -8.72
N ASN A 22 9.07 2.39 -7.94
CA ASN A 22 8.10 2.53 -6.85
C ASN A 22 6.95 3.42 -7.36
N SER A 23 5.69 3.04 -7.14
CA SER A 23 4.58 3.97 -7.33
C SER A 23 4.29 4.75 -6.06
N GLU A 24 3.27 5.61 -6.14
CA GLU A 24 2.59 6.18 -4.99
C GLU A 24 2.10 5.08 -4.02
N GLY A 25 1.77 5.50 -2.81
CA GLY A 25 1.36 4.65 -1.69
C GLY A 25 0.52 5.42 -0.68
N ASP A 26 0.50 4.95 0.55
CA ASP A 26 -0.21 5.60 1.65
C ASP A 26 0.55 5.44 2.98
N PHE A 27 0.33 6.36 3.90
CA PHE A 27 0.96 6.43 5.22
C PHE A 27 -0.06 6.21 6.32
N ILE A 28 0.33 5.51 7.38
CA ILE A 28 -0.47 5.41 8.61
C ILE A 28 0.43 5.38 9.85
N SER A 29 0.05 6.11 10.89
CA SER A 29 0.68 5.95 12.20
C SER A 29 0.36 4.58 12.77
N ILE A 30 1.36 3.79 13.12
CA ILE A 30 1.20 2.46 13.73
C ILE A 30 1.32 2.49 15.26
N ASP A 31 2.02 3.50 15.78
CA ASP A 31 2.02 3.90 17.18
C ASP A 31 2.33 5.42 17.27
N ASN A 32 2.64 5.93 18.47
CA ASN A 32 2.92 7.35 18.69
C ASN A 32 4.18 7.84 17.98
N ASP A 33 5.11 6.93 17.69
CA ASP A 33 6.47 7.25 17.26
C ASP A 33 6.79 6.67 15.89
N LYS A 34 5.92 5.84 15.31
CA LYS A 34 6.18 5.15 14.05
C LYS A 34 5.08 5.36 13.03
N VAL A 35 5.52 5.60 11.80
CA VAL A 35 4.67 5.70 10.62
C VAL A 35 5.05 4.58 9.67
N LEU A 36 4.06 3.80 9.25
CA LEU A 36 4.21 2.81 8.19
C LEU A 36 3.82 3.45 6.86
N PHE A 37 4.70 3.31 5.87
CA PHE A 37 4.42 3.64 4.47
C PHE A 37 4.25 2.35 3.68
N ALA A 38 3.10 2.18 3.05
CA ALA A 38 2.81 1.05 2.16
C ALA A 38 2.70 1.54 0.71
N TYR A 39 3.32 0.83 -0.23
CA TYR A 39 3.38 1.26 -1.62
C TYR A 39 3.47 0.06 -2.59
N SER A 40 3.14 0.29 -3.86
CA SER A 40 3.33 -0.72 -4.90
C SER A 40 4.77 -0.70 -5.38
N ARG A 41 5.48 -1.83 -5.18
CA ARG A 41 6.86 -2.06 -5.57
C ARG A 41 6.87 -2.87 -6.85
N PHE A 42 7.21 -2.24 -7.98
CA PHE A 42 7.19 -2.89 -9.29
C PHE A 42 8.47 -3.71 -9.49
N SER A 43 8.29 -4.87 -10.10
CA SER A 43 9.34 -5.81 -10.48
C SER A 43 9.27 -6.03 -11.99
N GLY A 44 10.39 -6.00 -12.69
CA GLY A 44 10.43 -6.17 -14.14
C GLY A 44 11.56 -5.37 -14.76
N GLN A 45 11.51 -5.17 -16.08
CA GLN A 45 12.46 -4.33 -16.83
C GLN A 45 11.78 -3.12 -17.48
N ASN A 46 10.45 -3.02 -17.36
CA ASN A 46 9.63 -1.98 -17.95
C ASN A 46 9.09 -1.03 -16.85
N HIS A 47 8.49 0.09 -17.26
CA HIS A 47 7.98 1.13 -16.35
C HIS A 47 6.46 1.37 -16.50
N HIS A 48 5.71 0.42 -17.05
CA HIS A 48 4.28 0.53 -17.34
C HIS A 48 3.41 0.20 -16.11
N ASP A 49 2.21 0.78 -16.05
CA ASP A 49 1.24 0.54 -14.95
C ASP A 49 0.64 -0.87 -14.93
N HIS A 50 0.93 -1.69 -15.94
CA HIS A 50 0.52 -3.08 -16.03
C HIS A 50 1.65 -4.07 -15.71
N ASP A 51 2.86 -3.57 -15.44
CA ASP A 51 3.99 -4.43 -15.13
C ASP A 51 3.81 -5.12 -13.77
N PRO A 52 4.53 -6.23 -13.53
CA PRO A 52 4.38 -6.96 -12.29
C PRO A 52 4.72 -6.10 -11.06
N SER A 53 3.91 -6.21 -10.00
CA SER A 53 4.10 -5.43 -8.78
C SER A 53 3.57 -6.18 -7.56
N ASN A 54 4.26 -5.96 -6.43
CA ASN A 54 3.87 -6.41 -5.10
C ASN A 54 3.56 -5.20 -4.23
N ILE A 55 2.99 -5.42 -3.05
CA ILE A 55 2.88 -4.36 -2.03
C ILE A 55 4.01 -4.53 -1.04
N ALA A 56 4.73 -3.45 -0.82
CA ALA A 56 5.82 -3.38 0.14
C ALA A 56 5.53 -2.32 1.21
N THR A 57 6.16 -2.48 2.36
CA THR A 57 6.11 -1.52 3.46
C THR A 57 7.50 -1.13 3.94
N VAL A 58 7.61 0.10 4.43
CA VAL A 58 8.76 0.61 5.19
C VAL A 58 8.26 1.37 6.40
N VAL A 59 9.08 1.45 7.44
CA VAL A 59 8.75 2.14 8.68
C VAL A 59 9.65 3.36 8.85
N TYR A 60 9.02 4.47 9.18
CA TYR A 60 9.69 5.68 9.61
C TYR A 60 9.52 5.87 11.10
N ASP A 61 10.63 6.04 11.82
CA ASP A 61 10.65 6.31 13.26
C ASP A 61 10.83 7.81 13.50
N LEU A 62 9.80 8.42 14.08
CA LEU A 62 9.67 9.85 14.34
C LEU A 62 10.63 10.35 15.43
N ASN A 63 11.04 9.48 16.35
CA ASN A 63 11.93 9.83 17.46
C ASN A 63 13.38 9.92 17.01
N SER A 64 13.82 8.90 16.27
CA SER A 64 15.17 8.81 15.75
C SER A 64 15.34 9.52 14.39
N TYR A 65 14.24 10.00 13.79
CA TYR A 65 14.18 10.50 12.42
C TYR A 65 14.76 9.51 11.40
N THR A 66 14.70 8.21 11.70
CA THR A 66 15.30 7.15 10.89
C THR A 66 14.27 6.56 9.94
N PHE A 67 14.63 6.49 8.66
CA PHE A 67 13.88 5.78 7.64
C PHE A 67 14.60 4.48 7.30
N ASP A 68 13.97 3.34 7.61
CA ASP A 68 14.48 2.05 7.19
C ASP A 68 14.10 1.81 5.73
N SER A 69 15.09 1.85 4.83
CA SER A 69 14.89 1.61 3.41
C SER A 69 14.79 0.13 3.05
N ASN A 70 14.93 -0.79 4.02
CA ASN A 70 14.70 -2.20 3.82
C ASN A 70 13.20 -2.48 3.70
N ALA A 71 12.69 -2.38 2.47
CA ALA A 71 11.30 -2.64 2.19
C ALA A 71 10.92 -4.11 2.42
N GLU A 72 9.87 -4.34 3.19
CA GLU A 72 9.30 -5.67 3.42
C GLU A 72 8.16 -5.92 2.43
N ILE A 73 8.17 -7.06 1.73
CA ILE A 73 7.04 -7.45 0.86
C ILE A 73 5.94 -8.06 1.73
N VAL A 74 4.85 -7.32 1.91
CA VAL A 74 3.71 -7.74 2.75
C VAL A 74 2.60 -8.43 1.96
N LYS A 75 2.52 -8.22 0.65
CA LYS A 75 1.63 -8.95 -0.26
C LYS A 75 2.30 -9.23 -1.59
N LYS A 76 2.32 -10.49 -2.01
CA LYS A 76 2.83 -10.90 -3.33
C LYS A 76 1.67 -11.11 -4.29
N ALA A 77 1.79 -10.59 -5.51
CA ALA A 77 0.80 -10.80 -6.56
C ALA A 77 0.61 -12.29 -6.88
N SER A 78 1.69 -13.09 -6.80
CA SER A 78 1.67 -14.53 -7.00
C SER A 78 0.72 -15.28 -6.08
N ASP A 79 0.55 -14.81 -4.84
CA ASP A 79 -0.32 -15.45 -3.84
C ASP A 79 -1.80 -15.36 -4.25
N PHE A 80 -2.12 -14.44 -5.15
CA PHE A 80 -3.45 -14.24 -5.72
C PHE A 80 -3.57 -14.71 -7.17
N GLY A 81 -2.53 -15.35 -7.72
CA GLY A 81 -2.51 -15.79 -9.13
C GLY A 81 -2.54 -14.64 -10.14
N VAL A 82 -2.09 -13.44 -9.76
CA VAL A 82 -2.00 -12.28 -10.66
C VAL A 82 -0.58 -11.74 -10.73
N GLN A 83 -0.35 -10.73 -11.56
CA GLN A 83 0.97 -10.12 -11.70
C GLN A 83 1.11 -8.79 -10.97
N ASN A 84 0.00 -8.08 -10.72
CA ASN A 84 0.07 -6.70 -10.25
C ASN A 84 -0.95 -6.45 -9.14
N LEU A 85 -0.40 -6.06 -7.99
CA LEU A 85 -1.11 -5.43 -6.88
C LEU A 85 -0.67 -3.97 -6.80
N MET A 86 -1.61 -3.03 -6.75
CA MET A 86 -1.26 -1.60 -6.76
C MET A 86 -2.31 -0.70 -6.13
N SER A 87 -2.02 0.61 -6.12
CA SER A 87 -2.90 1.67 -5.65
C SER A 87 -3.37 1.52 -4.21
N VAL A 88 -2.38 1.48 -3.32
CA VAL A 88 -2.58 1.29 -1.88
C VAL A 88 -3.31 2.48 -1.25
N SER A 89 -4.28 2.18 -0.39
CA SER A 89 -4.82 3.10 0.62
C SER A 89 -4.85 2.40 1.98
N LEU A 90 -4.54 3.12 3.05
CA LEU A 90 -4.55 2.61 4.43
C LEU A 90 -5.65 3.31 5.23
N LEU A 91 -6.33 2.56 6.10
CA LEU A 91 -7.35 3.12 6.99
C LEU A 91 -7.32 2.39 8.34
N ARG A 92 -7.38 3.14 9.43
CA ARG A 92 -7.57 2.57 10.77
C ARG A 92 -8.99 2.04 10.90
N MET A 93 -9.18 0.73 11.03
CA MET A 93 -10.46 0.05 11.20
C MET A 93 -11.08 0.32 12.58
N LEU A 94 -12.39 0.11 12.73
CA LEU A 94 -13.11 0.43 13.99
C LEU A 94 -12.63 -0.41 15.18
N ASN A 95 -12.15 -1.62 14.95
CA ASN A 95 -11.57 -2.47 15.98
C ASN A 95 -10.09 -2.19 16.27
N GLY A 96 -9.51 -1.15 15.64
CA GLY A 96 -8.10 -0.78 15.80
C GLY A 96 -7.15 -1.38 14.77
N ASP A 97 -7.57 -2.35 13.95
CA ASP A 97 -6.71 -2.91 12.90
C ASP A 97 -6.32 -1.86 11.85
N ILE A 98 -5.24 -2.13 11.14
CA ILE A 98 -4.93 -1.45 9.88
C ILE A 98 -5.65 -2.19 8.75
N GLY A 99 -6.53 -1.49 8.03
CA GLY A 99 -7.09 -1.96 6.77
C GLY A 99 -6.22 -1.46 5.62
N MET A 100 -5.75 -2.39 4.79
CA MET A 100 -5.02 -2.10 3.56
C MET A 100 -5.88 -2.42 2.36
N PHE A 101 -6.25 -1.38 1.62
CA PHE A 101 -7.01 -1.46 0.39
C PHE A 101 -6.07 -1.37 -0.82
N TYR A 102 -6.30 -2.18 -1.84
CA TYR A 102 -5.48 -2.21 -3.04
C TYR A 102 -6.24 -2.80 -4.23
N ILE A 103 -5.76 -2.50 -5.44
CA ILE A 103 -6.22 -3.12 -6.67
C ILE A 103 -5.49 -4.45 -6.85
N LYS A 104 -6.25 -5.53 -7.05
CA LYS A 104 -5.78 -6.77 -7.68
C LYS A 104 -6.12 -6.72 -9.16
N LYS A 105 -5.12 -6.55 -10.04
CA LYS A 105 -5.35 -6.51 -11.49
C LYS A 105 -5.55 -7.92 -12.03
N LEU A 106 -6.67 -8.13 -12.68
CA LEU A 106 -7.02 -9.39 -13.33
C LEU A 106 -6.71 -9.32 -14.84
N PRO A 107 -6.59 -10.46 -15.53
CA PRO A 107 -6.53 -10.49 -16.99
C PRO A 107 -7.74 -9.83 -17.65
N ASN A 108 -7.63 -9.54 -18.96
CA ASN A 108 -8.72 -9.02 -19.80
C ASN A 108 -9.32 -7.69 -19.32
N LEU A 109 -8.49 -6.78 -18.82
CA LEU A 109 -8.90 -5.46 -18.32
C LEU A 109 -9.98 -5.55 -17.24
N LYS A 110 -9.79 -6.46 -16.28
CA LYS A 110 -10.62 -6.54 -15.08
C LYS A 110 -9.79 -6.21 -13.84
N SER A 111 -10.43 -5.83 -12.77
CA SER A 111 -9.77 -5.66 -11.48
C SER A 111 -10.71 -5.92 -10.32
N GLN A 112 -10.14 -6.17 -9.15
CA GLN A 112 -10.87 -6.23 -7.89
C GLN A 112 -10.25 -5.28 -6.89
N ILE A 113 -11.07 -4.53 -6.18
CA ILE A 113 -10.59 -3.79 -5.01
C ILE A 113 -10.59 -4.77 -3.84
N MET A 114 -9.43 -4.96 -3.25
CA MET A 114 -9.19 -5.86 -2.13
C MET A 114 -9.08 -5.07 -0.82
N LEU A 115 -9.38 -5.72 0.29
CA LEU A 115 -9.06 -5.30 1.66
C LEU A 115 -8.34 -6.45 2.35
N SER A 116 -7.18 -6.16 2.94
CA SER A 116 -6.53 -7.01 3.95
C SER A 116 -6.45 -6.29 5.29
N ARG A 117 -6.34 -7.03 6.38
CA ARG A 117 -6.31 -6.48 7.74
C ARG A 117 -5.02 -6.82 8.45
N SER A 118 -4.56 -5.95 9.33
CA SER A 118 -3.43 -6.22 10.21
C SER A 118 -3.77 -5.80 11.64
N ASN A 119 -3.56 -6.71 12.58
CA ASN A 119 -3.71 -6.50 14.02
C ASN A 119 -2.36 -6.42 14.75
N ASP A 120 -1.25 -6.45 13.99
CA ASP A 120 0.13 -6.45 14.49
C ASP A 120 0.95 -5.27 13.95
N ASN A 121 0.27 -4.14 13.72
CA ASN A 121 0.87 -2.88 13.26
C ASN A 121 1.52 -2.96 11.87
N GLY A 122 0.93 -3.74 10.97
CA GLY A 122 1.31 -3.82 9.56
C GLY A 122 2.46 -4.78 9.27
N LYS A 123 2.87 -5.59 10.24
CA LYS A 123 3.91 -6.63 10.05
C LYS A 123 3.36 -7.80 9.25
N THR A 124 2.12 -8.21 9.53
CA THR A 124 1.43 -9.24 8.76
C THR A 124 0.02 -8.79 8.42
N PHE A 125 -0.53 -9.35 7.34
CA PHE A 125 -1.86 -9.02 6.86
C PHE A 125 -2.67 -10.30 6.62
N TYR A 126 -3.83 -10.40 7.28
CA TYR A 126 -4.78 -11.49 7.21
C TYR A 126 -6.08 -11.05 6.51
N GLU A 127 -6.98 -12.02 6.23
CA GLU A 127 -8.34 -11.77 5.71
C GLU A 127 -8.39 -10.94 4.42
N ASP A 128 -8.13 -11.56 3.27
CA ASP A 128 -8.24 -10.91 1.97
C ASP A 128 -9.69 -10.94 1.46
N HIS A 129 -10.34 -9.77 1.40
CA HIS A 129 -11.73 -9.61 0.97
C HIS A 129 -11.85 -8.75 -0.28
N VAL A 130 -12.76 -9.13 -1.18
CA VAL A 130 -13.13 -8.29 -2.33
C VAL A 130 -14.17 -7.26 -1.87
N CYS A 131 -13.88 -5.97 -2.06
CA CYS A 131 -14.74 -4.86 -1.68
C CYS A 131 -15.55 -4.26 -2.83
N CYS A 132 -15.17 -4.53 -4.09
CA CYS A 132 -15.94 -4.04 -5.23
C CYS A 132 -17.21 -4.89 -5.46
N PRO A 133 -18.31 -4.30 -5.95
CA PRO A 133 -19.51 -5.06 -6.31
C PRO A 133 -19.17 -6.15 -7.32
N VAL A 134 -19.46 -7.41 -6.99
CA VAL A 134 -19.26 -8.57 -7.89
C VAL A 134 -20.33 -8.59 -9.01
N VAL A 135 -21.24 -7.61 -9.01
CA VAL A 135 -22.40 -7.56 -9.91
C VAL A 135 -21.99 -7.30 -11.37
N PHE A 136 -20.87 -6.61 -11.59
CA PHE A 136 -20.36 -6.34 -12.93
C PHE A 136 -18.88 -6.65 -13.04
N ASP A 137 -18.55 -7.46 -14.04
CA ASP A 137 -17.17 -7.61 -14.50
C ASP A 137 -16.70 -6.28 -15.10
N GLY A 138 -15.63 -5.71 -14.54
CA GLY A 138 -15.13 -4.42 -14.99
C GLY A 138 -13.74 -4.09 -14.48
N TYR A 139 -13.23 -2.96 -14.97
CA TYR A 139 -11.97 -2.37 -14.54
C TYR A 139 -12.25 -1.25 -13.55
N TYR A 140 -12.15 -1.57 -12.26
CA TYR A 140 -12.32 -0.62 -11.18
C TYR A 140 -10.98 0.02 -10.82
N ILE A 141 -10.98 1.34 -10.70
CA ILE A 141 -9.84 2.12 -10.23
C ILE A 141 -10.09 2.58 -8.81
N LEU A 142 -9.15 2.26 -7.94
CA LEU A 142 -8.93 2.94 -6.68
C LEU A 142 -7.66 3.78 -6.86
N ASN A 143 -7.73 5.08 -6.60
CA ASN A 143 -6.52 5.90 -6.55
C ASN A 143 -5.86 5.79 -5.16
N ASN A 144 -4.54 5.90 -5.10
CA ASN A 144 -3.77 5.84 -3.85
C ASN A 144 -4.23 6.89 -2.84
N ASN A 145 -4.23 6.54 -1.55
CA ASN A 145 -4.60 7.43 -0.44
C ASN A 145 -5.98 8.13 -0.67
N ARG A 146 -6.99 7.33 -1.05
CA ARG A 146 -8.37 7.84 -1.28
C ARG A 146 -9.48 7.13 -0.53
N VAL A 147 -9.17 6.06 0.20
CA VAL A 147 -10.20 5.39 1.01
C VAL A 147 -10.49 6.21 2.27
N ILE A 148 -11.76 6.57 2.45
CA ILE A 148 -12.26 7.28 3.63
C ILE A 148 -13.45 6.55 4.23
N ARG A 149 -13.62 6.65 5.55
CA ARG A 149 -14.82 6.18 6.24
C ARG A 149 -15.87 7.29 6.25
N LEU A 150 -17.08 6.97 5.80
CA LEU A 150 -18.20 7.93 5.78
C LEU A 150 -19.01 7.94 7.09
N SER A 151 -19.08 6.81 7.80
CA SER A 151 -19.76 6.70 9.09
C SER A 151 -19.16 5.58 9.95
N ASN A 152 -19.38 5.64 11.26
CA ASN A 152 -18.87 4.67 12.25
C ASN A 152 -19.97 3.73 12.78
N ASN A 153 -21.12 3.69 12.10
CA ASN A 153 -22.30 2.94 12.57
C ASN A 153 -22.07 1.43 12.49
#